data_AF-A0A518WNZ2-F1
#
_entry.id   AF-A0A518WNZ2-F1
#
_cell.length_a   1.000
_cell.length_b   1.000
_cell.length_c   1.000
_cell.angle_alpha   90.00
_cell.angle_beta   90.00
_cell.angle_gamma   90.00
#
_symmetry.space_group_name_H-M   'P 1'
#
loop_
_entity.id
_entity.type
_entity.pdbx_description
1 polymer ?
#
loop_
_entity_poly.entity_id
_entity_poly.type
_entity_poly.pdbx_seq_one_letter_code
_entity_poly.pdbx_strand_id
1 'polypeptide(L)'
;MSAVDLVLLLLMLVFAISGYRQGFVIGALSFSGFFLGALIGLQLGPMLARQFIDSGTRVLVSLVAVFGLAVLGQALAGWLGSHLRRTITNDVAKRADDIGGAFVSILAVMLVAWLVAVPLGSSSLPWLAASVKNSALLTVVDRVLPDQAQELSTALRDTVDTNGFPDVFNGLGRTSARQVAPPDPALAGSQVVANSQRAVVKVLGSAPSCSRRIEGSGFVYADDRVMTNAHVVAGTRSVAVELRGERYDGVVVVYDPDRDLAVLHVPGLPGPSLRFAAGQAGSGADAIVLGFPLDGPYDARPARIRDVDRIEGPDIYNASKVNREIYTIRALVRSGNSGGPLVSSNGLVLGVIFAAAADDPNTGFAVTAEEARPVALAGAERTRGVGTGDCT
;
A
#
# COMPACT_ATOMS: atom_id res chain seq x y z
N MET A 1 -12.16 2.00 20.82
CA MET A 1 -13.14 2.16 19.73
C MET A 1 -12.70 3.36 18.92
N SER A 2 -12.51 3.21 17.61
CA SER A 2 -12.09 4.33 16.77
C SER A 2 -13.26 5.28 16.50
N ALA A 3 -12.98 6.51 16.04
CA ALA A 3 -14.04 7.42 15.58
C ALA A 3 -14.87 6.81 14.44
N VAL A 4 -14.21 6.00 13.59
CA VAL A 4 -14.87 5.24 12.52
C VAL A 4 -15.86 4.24 13.10
N ASP A 5 -15.50 3.50 14.16
CA ASP A 5 -16.42 2.57 14.81
C ASP A 5 -17.69 3.28 15.33
N LEU A 6 -17.55 4.49 15.90
CA LEU A 6 -18.69 5.26 16.41
C LEU A 6 -19.65 5.68 15.27
N VAL A 7 -19.09 6.18 14.17
CA VAL A 7 -19.87 6.58 12.99
C VAL A 7 -20.56 5.37 12.37
N LEU A 8 -19.85 4.23 12.26
CA LEU A 8 -20.44 3.00 11.73
C LEU A 8 -21.54 2.46 12.63
N LEU A 9 -21.37 2.48 13.95
CA LEU A 9 -22.43 2.06 14.89
C LEU A 9 -23.68 2.93 14.75
N LEU A 10 -23.52 4.25 14.61
CA LEU A 10 -24.64 5.17 14.38
C LEU A 10 -25.34 4.86 13.05
N LEU A 11 -24.58 4.70 11.96
CA LEU A 11 -25.12 4.36 10.65
C LEU A 11 -25.84 3.00 10.68
N MET A 12 -25.22 1.98 11.26
CA MET A 12 -25.83 0.66 11.42
C MET A 12 -27.13 0.75 12.22
N LEU A 13 -27.21 1.57 13.27
CA LEU A 13 -28.45 1.77 14.02
C LEU A 13 -29.55 2.42 13.16
N VAL A 14 -29.21 3.49 12.44
CA VAL A 14 -30.17 4.19 11.56
C VAL A 14 -30.68 3.26 10.46
N PHE A 15 -29.78 2.53 9.81
CA PHE A 15 -30.14 1.60 8.75
C PHE A 15 -30.81 0.34 9.28
N ALA A 16 -30.49 -0.14 10.48
CA ALA A 16 -31.23 -1.23 11.12
C ALA A 16 -32.69 -0.83 11.39
N ILE A 17 -32.94 0.39 11.89
CA ILE A 17 -34.30 0.91 12.10
C ILE A 17 -35.04 1.05 10.77
N SER A 18 -34.36 1.55 9.73
CA SER A 18 -34.94 1.65 8.38
C SER A 18 -35.26 0.26 7.81
N GLY A 19 -34.31 -0.67 7.89
CA GLY A 19 -34.44 -2.05 7.42
C GLY A 19 -35.53 -2.82 8.15
N TYR A 20 -35.66 -2.61 9.46
CA TYR A 20 -36.75 -3.19 10.25
C TYR A 20 -38.12 -2.75 9.74
N ARG A 21 -38.25 -1.48 9.32
CA ARG A 21 -39.51 -0.95 8.77
C ARG A 21 -39.78 -1.46 7.35
N GLN A 22 -38.73 -1.62 6.55
CA GLN A 22 -38.83 -2.02 5.14
C GLN A 22 -38.98 -3.54 4.94
N GLY A 23 -38.46 -4.36 5.86
CA GLY A 23 -38.49 -5.82 5.75
C GLY A 23 -37.34 -6.40 4.92
N PHE A 24 -37.03 -7.66 5.16
CA PHE A 24 -35.96 -8.44 4.53
C PHE A 24 -36.11 -8.50 3.02
N VAL A 25 -37.30 -8.83 2.52
CA VAL A 25 -37.52 -9.01 1.07
C VAL A 25 -37.19 -7.74 0.31
N ILE A 26 -37.66 -6.58 0.78
CA ILE A 26 -37.38 -5.29 0.16
C ILE A 26 -35.89 -4.94 0.31
N GLY A 27 -35.34 -5.11 1.51
CA GLY A 27 -33.95 -4.79 1.81
C GLY A 27 -32.96 -5.58 0.96
N ALA A 28 -33.13 -6.90 0.89
CA ALA A 28 -32.27 -7.81 0.14
C ALA A 28 -32.32 -7.52 -1.37
N LEU A 29 -33.52 -7.37 -1.94
CA LEU A 29 -33.67 -7.04 -3.35
C LEU A 29 -33.10 -5.65 -3.68
N SER A 30 -33.40 -4.64 -2.85
CA SER A 30 -32.86 -3.28 -3.04
C SER A 30 -31.33 -3.28 -3.00
N PHE A 31 -30.74 -4.01 -2.05
CA PHE A 31 -29.29 -4.16 -1.93
C PHE A 31 -28.69 -4.84 -3.16
N SER A 32 -29.23 -5.98 -3.60
CA SER A 32 -28.78 -6.66 -4.81
C SER A 32 -28.95 -5.77 -6.06
N GLY A 33 -30.05 -5.03 -6.15
CA GLY A 33 -30.31 -4.08 -7.23
C GLY A 33 -29.30 -2.93 -7.27
N PHE A 34 -28.93 -2.41 -6.11
CA PHE A 34 -27.88 -1.38 -5.99
C PHE A 34 -26.55 -1.88 -6.54
N PHE A 35 -26.08 -3.04 -6.09
CA PHE A 35 -24.79 -3.60 -6.52
C PHE A 35 -24.79 -3.97 -8.00
N LEU A 36 -25.86 -4.58 -8.50
CA LEU A 36 -25.99 -4.91 -9.92
C LEU A 36 -26.01 -3.64 -10.78
N GLY A 37 -26.73 -2.61 -10.35
CA GLY A 37 -26.74 -1.30 -11.00
C GLY A 37 -25.36 -0.64 -11.01
N ALA A 38 -24.64 -0.69 -9.88
CA ALA A 38 -23.28 -0.16 -9.78
C ALA A 38 -22.31 -0.91 -10.70
N LEU A 39 -22.38 -2.25 -10.77
CA LEU A 39 -21.55 -3.08 -11.65
C LEU A 39 -21.78 -2.75 -13.13
N ILE A 40 -23.04 -2.65 -13.55
CA ILE A 40 -23.40 -2.23 -14.91
C ILE A 40 -22.87 -0.81 -15.16
N GLY A 41 -23.01 0.08 -14.18
CA GLY A 41 -22.50 1.44 -14.26
C GLY A 41 -20.98 1.53 -14.34
N LEU A 42 -20.23 0.64 -13.70
CA LEU A 42 -18.76 0.57 -13.82
C LEU A 42 -18.32 0.14 -15.22
N GLN A 43 -19.13 -0.65 -15.93
CA GLN A 43 -18.84 -1.05 -17.31
C GLN A 43 -19.28 0.03 -18.32
N LEU A 44 -20.49 0.57 -18.16
CA LEU A 44 -21.06 1.55 -19.08
C LEU A 44 -20.51 2.97 -18.86
N GLY A 45 -20.20 3.34 -17.63
CA GLY A 45 -19.75 4.69 -17.26
C GLY A 45 -18.51 5.13 -18.06
N PRO A 46 -17.40 4.37 -18.02
CA PRO A 46 -16.22 4.67 -18.84
C PRO A 46 -16.51 4.62 -20.34
N MET A 47 -17.40 3.74 -20.79
CA MET A 47 -17.78 3.64 -22.21
C MET A 47 -18.51 4.90 -22.69
N LEU A 48 -19.44 5.43 -21.89
CA LEU A 48 -20.15 6.68 -22.16
C LEU A 48 -19.21 7.89 -22.04
N ALA A 49 -18.33 7.88 -21.05
CA ALA A 49 -17.39 8.96 -20.81
C ALA A 49 -16.39 9.17 -21.95
N ARG A 50 -16.02 8.12 -22.72
CA ARG A 50 -15.09 8.24 -23.87
C ARG A 50 -15.54 9.22 -24.96
N GLN A 51 -16.81 9.59 -24.99
CA GLN A 51 -17.33 10.57 -25.95
C GLN A 51 -16.91 12.01 -25.63
N PHE A 52 -16.45 12.27 -24.39
CA PHE A 52 -16.06 13.59 -23.92
C PHE A 52 -14.54 13.77 -24.02
N ILE A 53 -14.10 14.91 -24.56
CA ILE A 53 -12.67 15.20 -24.74
C ILE A 53 -12.01 15.57 -23.40
N ASP A 54 -12.71 16.30 -22.53
CA ASP A 54 -12.20 16.80 -21.25
C ASP A 54 -12.13 15.72 -20.16
N SER A 55 -10.96 15.55 -19.54
CA SER A 55 -10.69 14.53 -18.52
C SER A 55 -11.54 14.68 -17.26
N GLY A 56 -11.81 15.92 -16.82
CA GLY A 56 -12.66 16.17 -15.65
C GLY A 56 -14.10 15.75 -15.90
N THR A 57 -14.62 16.09 -17.08
CA THR A 57 -15.96 15.71 -17.54
C THR A 57 -16.09 14.20 -17.70
N ARG A 58 -15.06 13.49 -18.17
CA ARG A 58 -15.08 12.01 -18.25
C ARG A 58 -15.26 11.36 -16.89
N VAL A 59 -14.51 11.83 -15.89
CA VAL A 59 -14.61 11.32 -14.51
C VAL A 59 -16.01 11.59 -13.97
N LEU A 60 -16.51 12.82 -14.12
CA LEU A 60 -17.85 13.20 -13.67
C LEU A 60 -18.95 12.33 -14.32
N VAL A 61 -18.92 12.15 -15.65
CA VAL A 61 -19.89 11.34 -16.39
C VAL A 61 -19.82 9.88 -15.95
N SER A 62 -18.62 9.33 -15.72
CA SER A 62 -18.46 7.95 -15.25
C SER A 62 -19.06 7.78 -13.85
N LEU A 63 -18.80 8.72 -12.93
CA LEU A 63 -19.37 8.70 -11.59
C LEU A 63 -20.89 8.82 -11.63
N VAL A 64 -21.43 9.77 -12.40
CA VAL A 64 -22.89 9.95 -12.54
C VAL A 64 -23.55 8.71 -13.12
N ALA A 65 -22.93 8.06 -14.10
CA ALA A 65 -23.44 6.80 -14.67
C ALA A 65 -23.44 5.68 -13.62
N VAL A 66 -22.35 5.50 -12.87
CA VAL A 66 -22.25 4.49 -11.79
C VAL A 66 -23.31 4.71 -10.72
N PHE A 67 -23.38 5.91 -10.15
CA PHE A 67 -24.33 6.23 -9.09
C PHE A 67 -25.78 6.22 -9.60
N GLY A 68 -26.03 6.75 -10.80
CA GLY A 68 -27.37 6.78 -11.39
C GLY A 68 -27.92 5.38 -11.63
N LEU A 69 -27.12 4.47 -12.18
CA LEU A 69 -27.52 3.08 -12.41
C LEU A 69 -27.67 2.30 -11.10
N ALA A 70 -26.81 2.54 -10.11
CA ALA A 70 -26.95 1.94 -8.78
C ALA A 70 -28.29 2.33 -8.11
N VAL A 71 -28.62 3.63 -8.11
CA VAL A 71 -29.89 4.14 -7.54
C VAL A 71 -31.10 3.61 -8.33
N LEU A 72 -31.01 3.57 -9.66
CA LEU A 72 -32.08 3.02 -10.50
C LEU A 72 -32.30 1.53 -10.23
N GLY A 73 -31.23 0.74 -10.16
CA GLY A 73 -31.29 -0.68 -9.84
C GLY A 73 -31.89 -0.94 -8.46
N GLN A 74 -31.47 -0.15 -7.46
CA GLN A 74 -32.05 -0.19 -6.12
C GLN A 74 -33.55 0.11 -6.12
N ALA A 75 -33.98 1.16 -6.84
CA ALA A 75 -35.38 1.56 -6.90
C ALA A 75 -36.26 0.50 -7.58
N LEU A 76 -35.80 -0.06 -8.71
CA LEU A 76 -36.53 -1.11 -9.43
C LEU A 76 -36.65 -2.39 -8.61
N ALA A 77 -35.55 -2.82 -7.99
CA ALA A 77 -35.55 -4.03 -7.16
C ALA A 77 -36.36 -3.84 -5.87
N GLY A 78 -36.31 -2.66 -5.26
CA GLY A 78 -37.15 -2.30 -4.12
C GLY A 78 -38.63 -2.25 -4.47
N TRP A 79 -38.98 -1.73 -5.66
CA TRP A 79 -40.35 -1.77 -6.17
C TRP A 79 -40.84 -3.22 -6.32
N LEU A 80 -40.03 -4.09 -6.95
CA LEU A 80 -40.34 -5.51 -7.09
C LEU A 80 -40.48 -6.19 -5.72
N GLY A 81 -39.56 -5.91 -4.79
CA GLY A 81 -39.59 -6.44 -3.44
C GLY A 81 -40.83 -6.00 -2.67
N SER A 82 -41.31 -4.77 -2.88
CA SER A 82 -42.54 -4.29 -2.26
C SER A 82 -43.77 -5.05 -2.75
N HIS A 83 -43.76 -5.49 -4.01
CA HIS A 83 -44.81 -6.33 -4.56
C HIS A 83 -44.77 -7.74 -3.96
N LEU A 84 -43.57 -8.30 -3.82
CA LEU A 84 -43.38 -9.63 -3.24
C LEU A 84 -43.72 -9.67 -1.75
N ARG A 85 -43.33 -8.65 -0.97
CA ARG A 85 -43.63 -8.55 0.47
C ARG A 85 -45.14 -8.53 0.76
N ARG A 86 -45.98 -8.01 -0.14
CA ARG A 86 -47.45 -8.03 0.00
C ARG A 86 -48.05 -9.45 0.07
N THR A 87 -47.34 -10.45 -0.42
CA THR A 87 -47.77 -11.86 -0.32
C THR A 87 -47.61 -12.42 1.09
N ILE A 88 -46.80 -11.78 1.94
CA ILE A 88 -46.58 -12.18 3.34
C ILE A 88 -47.71 -11.58 4.19
N THR A 89 -48.74 -12.38 4.44
CA THR A 89 -49.92 -11.95 5.23
C THR A 89 -49.81 -12.34 6.70
N ASN A 90 -49.09 -13.42 7.03
CA ASN A 90 -48.92 -13.93 8.38
C ASN A 90 -48.06 -13.00 9.26
N ASP A 91 -48.58 -12.63 10.44
CA ASP A 91 -47.91 -11.71 11.37
C ASP A 91 -46.57 -12.24 11.91
N VAL A 92 -46.44 -13.56 12.09
CA VAL A 92 -45.16 -14.18 12.48
C VAL A 92 -44.14 -14.04 11.35
N ALA A 93 -44.56 -14.30 10.12
CA ALA A 93 -43.69 -14.16 8.94
C ALA A 93 -43.31 -12.70 8.67
N LYS A 94 -44.23 -11.75 8.91
CA LYS A 94 -43.93 -10.31 8.84
C LYS A 94 -42.89 -9.89 9.87
N ARG A 95 -43.02 -10.32 11.13
CA ARG A 95 -42.00 -10.01 12.16
C ARG A 95 -40.63 -10.61 11.82
N ALA A 96 -40.61 -11.83 11.28
CA ALA A 96 -39.37 -12.46 10.82
C ALA A 96 -38.74 -11.67 9.64
N ASP A 97 -39.56 -11.23 8.68
CA ASP A 97 -39.15 -10.35 7.58
C ASP A 97 -38.60 -9.01 8.11
N ASP A 98 -39.27 -8.35 9.05
CA ASP A 98 -38.82 -7.09 9.66
C ASP A 98 -37.46 -7.26 10.35
N ILE A 99 -37.32 -8.28 11.20
CA ILE A 99 -36.05 -8.58 11.87
C ILE A 99 -34.95 -8.87 10.84
N GLY A 100 -35.24 -9.69 9.83
CA GLY A 100 -34.29 -9.97 8.75
C GLY A 100 -33.90 -8.71 7.96
N GLY A 101 -34.82 -7.77 7.77
CA GLY A 101 -34.57 -6.49 7.11
C GLY A 101 -33.57 -5.62 7.87
N ALA A 102 -33.65 -5.60 9.20
CA ALA A 102 -32.66 -4.95 10.05
C ALA A 102 -31.26 -5.58 9.86
N PHE A 103 -31.17 -6.92 9.89
CA PHE A 103 -29.91 -7.64 9.68
C PHE A 103 -29.29 -7.36 8.31
N VAL A 104 -30.06 -7.45 7.23
CA VAL A 104 -29.56 -7.17 5.87
C VAL A 104 -29.07 -5.73 5.75
N SER A 105 -29.77 -4.79 6.36
CA SER A 105 -29.40 -3.38 6.32
C SER A 105 -28.09 -3.09 7.08
N ILE A 106 -27.87 -3.77 8.21
CA ILE A 106 -26.58 -3.73 8.92
C ILE A 106 -25.46 -4.29 8.03
N LEU A 107 -25.66 -5.48 7.47
CA LEU A 107 -24.67 -6.12 6.59
C LEU A 107 -24.37 -5.25 5.36
N ALA A 108 -25.40 -4.63 4.77
CA ALA A 108 -25.26 -3.73 3.64
C ALA A 108 -24.40 -2.52 3.96
N VAL A 109 -24.67 -1.85 5.08
CA VAL A 109 -23.86 -0.71 5.53
C VAL A 109 -22.43 -1.13 5.82
N MET A 110 -22.23 -2.29 6.47
CA MET A 110 -20.89 -2.81 6.75
C MET A 110 -20.09 -3.07 5.47
N LEU A 111 -20.72 -3.67 4.44
CA LEU A 111 -20.05 -3.93 3.17
C LEU A 111 -19.69 -2.65 2.43
N VAL A 112 -20.63 -1.70 2.33
CA VAL A 112 -20.39 -0.40 1.68
C VAL A 112 -19.31 0.39 2.44
N ALA A 113 -19.38 0.41 3.76
CA ALA A 113 -18.38 1.05 4.59
C ALA A 113 -16.99 0.43 4.40
N TRP A 114 -16.90 -0.89 4.35
CA TRP A 114 -15.65 -1.60 4.08
C TRP A 114 -15.09 -1.23 2.70
N LEU A 115 -15.91 -1.27 1.65
CA LEU A 115 -15.49 -0.93 0.28
C LEU A 115 -14.92 0.50 0.17
N VAL A 116 -15.47 1.44 0.93
CA VAL A 116 -14.98 2.83 0.97
C VAL A 116 -13.77 2.99 1.89
N ALA A 117 -13.77 2.32 3.04
CA ALA A 117 -12.73 2.52 4.05
C ALA A 117 -11.40 1.88 3.65
N VAL A 118 -11.43 0.74 2.97
CA VAL A 118 -10.24 -0.03 2.60
C VAL A 118 -9.26 0.80 1.74
N PRO A 119 -9.67 1.55 0.70
CA PRO A 119 -8.83 2.55 0.02
C PRO A 119 -8.34 3.69 0.91
N LEU A 120 -9.13 4.12 1.89
CA LEU A 120 -8.74 5.20 2.81
C LEU A 120 -7.69 4.74 3.85
N GLY A 121 -7.55 3.43 4.06
CA GLY A 121 -6.53 2.83 4.93
C GLY A 121 -5.09 3.01 4.43
N SER A 122 -4.91 3.29 3.13
CA SER A 122 -3.62 3.62 2.50
C SER A 122 -3.51 5.10 2.10
N SER A 123 -4.40 5.96 2.63
CA SER A 123 -4.39 7.40 2.36
C SER A 123 -3.08 8.07 2.79
N SER A 124 -2.67 9.13 2.08
CA SER A 124 -1.57 10.03 2.46
C SER A 124 -1.83 10.81 3.75
N LEU A 125 -3.05 10.76 4.31
CA LEU A 125 -3.43 11.37 5.57
C LEU A 125 -3.28 10.36 6.72
N PRO A 126 -2.22 10.45 7.56
CA PRO A 126 -1.95 9.40 8.55
C PRO A 126 -3.06 9.24 9.60
N TRP A 127 -3.71 10.34 9.98
CA TRP A 127 -4.83 10.29 10.94
C TRP A 127 -6.04 9.52 10.40
N LEU A 128 -6.28 9.57 9.09
CA LEU A 128 -7.38 8.89 8.44
C LEU A 128 -7.08 7.41 8.29
N ALA A 129 -5.90 7.09 7.77
CA ALA A 129 -5.39 5.72 7.66
C ALA A 129 -5.38 5.02 9.03
N ALA A 130 -4.87 5.69 10.07
CA ALA A 130 -4.89 5.20 11.44
C ALA A 130 -6.31 4.96 11.96
N SER A 131 -7.26 5.86 11.69
CA SER A 131 -8.65 5.70 12.16
C SER A 131 -9.34 4.50 11.52
N VAL A 132 -9.06 4.23 10.24
CA VAL A 132 -9.57 3.08 9.49
C VAL A 132 -8.92 1.78 9.98
N LYS A 133 -7.59 1.69 10.01
CA LYS A 133 -6.87 0.48 10.46
C LYS A 133 -7.16 0.16 11.94
N ASN A 134 -7.45 1.17 12.77
CA ASN A 134 -7.85 0.97 14.17
C ASN A 134 -9.34 0.63 14.38
N SER A 135 -10.16 0.55 13.34
CA SER A 135 -11.56 0.12 13.48
C SER A 135 -11.63 -1.38 13.78
N ALA A 136 -12.39 -1.77 14.81
CA ALA A 136 -12.64 -3.19 15.08
C ALA A 136 -13.65 -3.79 14.08
N LEU A 137 -14.67 -3.01 13.71
CA LEU A 137 -15.73 -3.44 12.82
C LEU A 137 -15.20 -3.74 11.41
N LEU A 138 -14.40 -2.82 10.86
CA LEU A 138 -13.85 -2.98 9.51
C LEU A 138 -12.87 -4.16 9.43
N THR A 139 -12.02 -4.35 10.46
CA THR A 139 -11.11 -5.52 10.50
C THR A 139 -11.87 -6.85 10.56
N VAL A 140 -13.02 -6.91 11.24
CA VAL A 140 -13.85 -8.13 11.26
C VAL A 140 -14.45 -8.40 9.88
N VAL A 141 -14.96 -7.38 9.20
CA VAL A 141 -15.49 -7.52 7.84
C VAL A 141 -14.41 -8.00 6.88
N ASP A 142 -13.24 -7.36 6.91
CA ASP A 142 -12.09 -7.65 6.06
C ASP A 142 -11.65 -9.11 6.11
N ARG A 143 -11.68 -9.70 7.31
CA ARG A 143 -11.31 -11.11 7.54
C ARG A 143 -12.35 -12.12 7.08
N VAL A 144 -13.61 -11.72 6.98
CA VAL A 144 -14.74 -12.63 6.68
C VAL A 144 -15.07 -12.61 5.19
N LEU A 145 -14.76 -11.54 4.48
CA LEU A 145 -15.06 -11.41 3.06
C LEU A 145 -14.21 -12.38 2.21
N PRO A 146 -14.81 -12.97 1.16
CA PRO A 146 -14.11 -13.89 0.28
C PRO A 146 -13.10 -13.14 -0.61
N ASP A 147 -12.10 -13.86 -1.11
CA ASP A 147 -10.97 -13.32 -1.87
C ASP A 147 -11.42 -12.48 -3.08
N GLN A 148 -12.52 -12.85 -3.76
CA GLN A 148 -13.03 -12.09 -4.91
C GLN A 148 -13.50 -10.67 -4.53
N ALA A 149 -14.01 -10.49 -3.31
CA ALA A 149 -14.38 -9.16 -2.82
C ALA A 149 -13.13 -8.34 -2.47
N GLN A 150 -12.07 -9.00 -1.99
CA GLN A 150 -10.79 -8.36 -1.69
C GLN A 150 -10.12 -7.84 -2.98
N GLU A 151 -10.15 -8.61 -4.07
CA GLU A 151 -9.63 -8.18 -5.38
C GLU A 151 -10.25 -6.85 -5.87
N LEU A 152 -11.58 -6.71 -5.74
CA LEU A 152 -12.27 -5.47 -6.10
C LEU A 152 -11.77 -4.29 -5.28
N SER A 153 -11.53 -4.51 -3.99
CA SER A 153 -11.06 -3.45 -3.11
C SER A 153 -9.60 -3.11 -3.32
N THR A 154 -8.76 -4.08 -3.71
CA THR A 154 -7.36 -3.85 -4.11
C THR A 154 -7.31 -3.02 -5.39
N ALA A 155 -8.11 -3.35 -6.40
CA ALA A 155 -8.20 -2.55 -7.63
C ALA A 155 -8.60 -1.08 -7.36
N LEU A 156 -9.50 -0.84 -6.39
CA LEU A 156 -9.86 0.51 -5.95
C LEU A 156 -8.73 1.21 -5.17
N ARG A 157 -7.99 0.47 -4.34
CA ARG A 157 -6.81 0.98 -3.61
C ARG A 157 -5.73 1.47 -4.56
N ASP A 158 -5.37 0.67 -5.55
CA ASP A 158 -4.29 0.99 -6.49
C ASP A 158 -4.58 2.27 -7.30
N THR A 159 -5.86 2.60 -7.48
CA THR A 159 -6.28 3.85 -8.13
C THR A 159 -6.12 5.08 -7.22
N VAL A 160 -6.17 4.89 -5.90
CA VAL A 160 -6.14 5.96 -4.88
C VAL A 160 -4.75 6.13 -4.27
N ASP A 161 -3.92 5.07 -4.27
CA ASP A 161 -2.59 5.12 -3.70
C ASP A 161 -1.69 6.09 -4.46
N THR A 162 -1.22 7.10 -3.74
CA THR A 162 -0.32 8.15 -4.21
C THR A 162 0.98 8.18 -3.42
N ASN A 163 1.17 7.26 -2.48
CA ASN A 163 2.30 7.26 -1.54
C ASN A 163 3.55 6.60 -2.13
N GLY A 164 3.43 5.81 -3.20
CA GLY A 164 4.54 5.18 -3.89
C GLY A 164 5.25 4.10 -3.07
N PHE A 165 4.59 3.52 -2.06
CA PHE A 165 5.09 2.40 -1.27
C PHE A 165 4.21 1.16 -1.48
N PRO A 166 4.78 -0.05 -1.49
CA PRO A 166 4.00 -1.28 -1.51
C PRO A 166 3.30 -1.53 -0.16
N ASP A 167 2.18 -2.26 -0.18
CA ASP A 167 1.50 -2.68 1.06
C ASP A 167 2.33 -3.75 1.78
N VAL A 168 2.67 -3.50 3.03
CA VAL A 168 3.46 -4.43 3.86
C VAL A 168 2.55 -5.45 4.55
N PHE A 169 1.33 -5.05 4.91
CA PHE A 169 0.41 -5.83 5.72
C PHE A 169 -0.95 -5.85 5.02
N ASN A 170 -1.11 -6.80 4.09
CA ASN A 170 -2.35 -7.14 3.39
C ASN A 170 -3.61 -6.51 4.01
N GLY A 171 -4.24 -5.57 3.32
CA GLY A 171 -5.58 -5.10 3.71
C GLY A 171 -5.55 -4.05 4.84
N LEU A 172 -6.31 -4.32 5.91
CA LEU A 172 -6.45 -3.43 7.07
C LEU A 172 -5.56 -3.83 8.26
N GLY A 173 -4.46 -4.55 7.99
CA GLY A 173 -3.48 -4.92 9.01
C GLY A 173 -2.98 -3.70 9.79
N ARG A 174 -3.07 -3.77 11.13
CA ARG A 174 -2.53 -2.74 12.02
C ARG A 174 -1.04 -2.90 12.14
N THR A 175 -0.34 -1.77 12.14
CA THR A 175 1.08 -1.75 12.49
C THR A 175 1.21 -1.97 13.99
N SER A 176 1.55 -3.19 14.41
CA SER A 176 1.94 -3.48 15.80
C SER A 176 3.45 -3.41 15.89
N ALA A 177 3.97 -2.31 16.44
CA ALA A 177 5.40 -2.11 16.57
C ALA A 177 5.79 -1.96 18.04
N ARG A 178 6.86 -2.65 18.44
CA ARG A 178 7.43 -2.51 19.79
C ARG A 178 7.75 -1.04 20.08
N GLN A 179 7.39 -0.58 21.27
CA GLN A 179 7.72 0.77 21.71
C GLN A 179 9.21 0.83 22.09
N VAL A 180 9.92 1.80 21.53
CA VAL A 180 11.33 2.09 21.83
C VAL A 180 11.51 3.59 22.02
N ALA A 181 12.57 4.01 22.70
CA ALA A 181 12.87 5.43 22.90
C ALA A 181 13.06 6.17 21.54
N PRO A 182 12.83 7.48 21.46
CA PRO A 182 13.05 8.25 20.24
C PRO A 182 14.49 8.11 19.71
N PRO A 183 14.71 8.10 18.38
CA PRO A 183 16.05 8.09 17.79
C PRO A 183 16.90 9.27 18.28
N ASP A 184 18.22 9.07 18.39
CA ASP A 184 19.15 10.14 18.76
C ASP A 184 19.31 11.15 17.60
N PRO A 185 18.89 12.42 17.76
CA PRO A 185 19.01 13.42 16.71
C PRO A 185 20.46 13.69 16.28
N ALA A 186 21.46 13.46 17.14
CA ALA A 186 22.87 13.70 16.83
C ALA A 186 23.39 12.81 15.70
N LEU A 187 22.77 11.65 15.46
CA LEU A 187 23.19 10.71 14.42
C LEU A 187 23.09 11.29 13.01
N ALA A 188 22.16 12.22 12.76
CA ALA A 188 21.98 12.86 11.46
C ALA A 188 23.23 13.65 11.02
N GLY A 189 23.98 14.20 11.98
CA GLY A 189 25.22 14.95 11.73
C GLY A 189 26.49 14.15 11.97
N SER A 190 26.39 12.82 12.09
CA SER A 190 27.54 11.97 12.43
C SER A 190 28.53 11.81 11.26
N GLN A 191 29.77 11.46 11.58
CA GLN A 191 30.79 11.16 10.57
C GLN A 191 30.40 9.97 9.68
N VAL A 192 29.59 9.04 10.19
CA VAL A 192 29.06 7.91 9.41
C VAL A 192 28.19 8.40 8.26
N VAL A 193 27.33 9.41 8.49
CA VAL A 193 26.52 10.02 7.42
C VAL A 193 27.40 10.64 6.36
N ALA A 194 28.37 11.47 6.76
CA ALA A 194 29.29 12.13 5.82
C ALA A 194 30.11 11.13 4.99
N ASN A 195 30.53 10.01 5.59
CA ASN A 195 31.27 8.97 4.89
C ASN A 195 30.36 8.17 3.95
N SER A 196 29.15 7.83 4.40
CA SER A 196 28.20 6.99 3.67
C SER A 196 27.57 7.72 2.49
N GLN A 197 27.41 9.04 2.56
CA GLN A 197 26.87 9.87 1.47
C GLN A 197 27.54 9.62 0.11
N ARG A 198 28.82 9.23 0.11
CA ARG A 198 29.58 8.93 -1.12
C ARG A 198 29.18 7.63 -1.81
N ALA A 199 28.44 6.78 -1.11
CA ALA A 199 28.01 5.47 -1.57
C ALA A 199 26.48 5.40 -1.78
N VAL A 200 25.72 6.41 -1.35
CA VAL A 200 24.27 6.46 -1.50
C VAL A 200 23.93 7.22 -2.77
N VAL A 201 23.13 6.60 -3.64
CA VAL A 201 22.77 7.12 -4.95
C VAL A 201 21.27 7.36 -5.05
N LYS A 202 20.88 8.31 -5.88
CA LYS A 202 19.48 8.50 -6.27
C LYS A 202 19.22 7.64 -7.49
N VAL A 203 18.19 6.82 -7.46
CA VAL A 203 17.81 5.96 -8.59
C VAL A 203 16.73 6.67 -9.39
N LEU A 204 16.93 6.76 -10.70
CA LEU A 204 16.05 7.44 -11.65
C LEU A 204 15.65 6.45 -12.74
N GLY A 205 14.36 6.16 -12.85
CA GLY A 205 13.79 5.26 -13.84
C GLY A 205 12.82 5.97 -14.76
N SER A 206 12.81 5.59 -16.03
CA SER A 206 11.73 5.92 -16.96
C SER A 206 10.94 4.66 -17.26
N ALA A 207 9.65 4.67 -16.91
CA ALA A 207 8.72 3.59 -17.23
C ALA A 207 7.57 4.15 -18.10
N PRO A 208 7.79 4.35 -19.41
CA PRO A 208 6.77 4.94 -20.29
C PRO A 208 5.46 4.16 -20.33
N SER A 209 5.54 2.82 -20.23
CA SER A 209 4.35 1.95 -20.12
C SER A 209 3.52 2.21 -18.87
N CYS A 210 4.15 2.71 -17.81
CA CYS A 210 3.51 3.02 -16.54
C CYS A 210 3.11 4.50 -16.44
N SER A 211 3.37 5.31 -17.48
CA SER A 211 3.11 6.76 -17.50
C SER A 211 3.66 7.52 -16.28
N ARG A 212 4.74 7.01 -15.67
CA ARG A 212 5.35 7.57 -14.46
C ARG A 212 6.87 7.67 -14.60
N ARG A 213 7.44 8.68 -13.96
CA ARG A 213 8.87 8.75 -13.67
C ARG A 213 9.08 8.08 -12.32
N ILE A 214 10.03 7.16 -12.23
CA ILE A 214 10.30 6.45 -10.98
C ILE A 214 11.55 7.06 -10.34
N GLU A 215 11.44 7.34 -9.06
CA GLU A 215 12.51 7.90 -8.25
C GLU A 215 12.61 7.11 -6.95
N GLY A 216 13.84 6.90 -6.50
CA GLY A 216 14.13 6.19 -5.28
C GLY A 216 15.56 6.39 -4.85
N SER A 217 15.97 5.59 -3.90
CA SER A 217 17.33 5.56 -3.37
C SER A 217 17.98 4.21 -3.69
N GLY A 218 19.29 4.20 -3.62
CA GLY A 218 20.10 3.00 -3.71
C GLY A 218 21.43 3.22 -3.02
N PHE A 219 22.24 2.17 -2.92
CA PHE A 219 23.59 2.29 -2.41
C PHE A 219 24.55 1.33 -3.08
N VAL A 220 25.80 1.78 -3.23
CA VAL A 220 26.91 0.98 -3.72
C VAL A 220 27.27 -0.05 -2.65
N TYR A 221 27.17 -1.33 -2.98
CA TYR A 221 27.54 -2.43 -2.07
C TYR A 221 28.74 -3.24 -2.56
N ALA A 222 29.11 -3.08 -3.84
CA ALA A 222 30.33 -3.60 -4.46
C ALA A 222 30.67 -2.74 -5.69
N ASP A 223 31.83 -2.97 -6.30
CA ASP A 223 32.29 -2.21 -7.47
C ASP A 223 31.26 -2.26 -8.60
N ASP A 224 30.85 -1.08 -9.08
CA ASP A 224 29.81 -0.92 -10.10
C ASP A 224 28.46 -1.60 -9.77
N ARG A 225 28.18 -1.90 -8.49
CA ARG A 225 26.95 -2.56 -8.04
C ARG A 225 26.17 -1.71 -7.05
N VAL A 226 24.94 -1.39 -7.43
CA VAL A 226 23.99 -0.66 -6.61
C VAL A 226 22.85 -1.59 -6.21
N MET A 227 22.52 -1.61 -4.92
CA MET A 227 21.29 -2.24 -4.41
C MET A 227 20.20 -1.20 -4.29
N THR A 228 18.97 -1.59 -4.65
CA THR A 228 17.74 -0.79 -4.51
C THR A 228 16.54 -1.74 -4.37
N ASN A 229 15.31 -1.22 -4.31
CA ASN A 229 14.11 -2.04 -4.32
C ASN A 229 13.69 -2.44 -5.73
N ALA A 230 12.97 -3.55 -5.86
CA ALA A 230 12.41 -3.99 -7.13
C ALA A 230 11.30 -3.03 -7.61
N HIS A 231 10.45 -2.52 -6.71
CA HIS A 231 9.39 -1.58 -7.07
C HIS A 231 9.95 -0.24 -7.61
N VAL A 232 11.16 0.15 -7.21
CA VAL A 232 11.85 1.38 -7.70
C VAL A 232 12.27 1.24 -9.17
N VAL A 233 12.38 0.02 -9.69
CA VAL A 233 12.78 -0.22 -11.09
C VAL A 233 11.74 -0.98 -11.90
N ALA A 234 10.58 -1.28 -11.32
CA ALA A 234 9.52 -2.04 -11.96
C ALA A 234 8.98 -1.35 -13.22
N GLY A 235 8.88 -2.10 -14.31
CA GLY A 235 8.43 -1.61 -15.62
C GLY A 235 9.40 -0.65 -16.33
N THR A 236 10.60 -0.41 -15.79
CA THR A 236 11.61 0.44 -16.43
C THR A 236 12.32 -0.28 -17.56
N ARG A 237 12.61 0.44 -18.66
CA ARG A 237 13.45 -0.09 -19.76
C ARG A 237 14.92 0.29 -19.61
N SER A 238 15.17 1.42 -18.97
CA SER A 238 16.49 1.93 -18.62
C SER A 238 16.42 2.60 -17.27
N VAL A 239 17.53 2.54 -16.54
CA VAL A 239 17.70 3.14 -15.22
C VAL A 239 18.98 3.95 -15.25
N ALA A 240 18.96 5.10 -14.59
CA ALA A 240 20.16 5.87 -14.30
C ALA A 240 20.28 6.01 -12.78
N VAL A 241 21.51 6.15 -12.30
CA VAL A 241 21.76 6.56 -10.93
C VAL A 241 22.42 7.93 -10.94
N GLU A 242 22.06 8.76 -9.98
CA GLU A 242 22.68 10.05 -9.75
C GLU A 242 23.50 10.00 -8.46
N LEU A 243 24.78 10.35 -8.57
CA LEU A 243 25.69 10.47 -7.45
C LEU A 243 26.33 11.85 -7.49
N ARG A 244 26.10 12.66 -6.45
CA ARG A 244 26.67 14.02 -6.33
C ARG A 244 26.37 14.93 -7.52
N GLY A 245 25.19 14.76 -8.13
CA GLY A 245 24.73 15.55 -9.27
C GLY A 245 25.18 15.05 -10.63
N GLU A 246 26.03 14.01 -10.68
CA GLU A 246 26.41 13.35 -11.93
C GLU A 246 25.58 12.10 -12.15
N ARG A 247 25.22 11.85 -13.42
CA ARG A 247 24.39 10.71 -13.82
C ARG A 247 25.21 9.62 -14.47
N TYR A 248 24.89 8.39 -14.11
CA TYR A 248 25.53 7.17 -14.58
C TYR A 248 24.45 6.21 -15.07
N ASP A 249 24.63 5.69 -16.28
CA ASP A 249 23.69 4.72 -16.85
C ASP A 249 23.85 3.36 -16.17
N GLY A 250 22.72 2.73 -15.86
CA GLY A 250 22.67 1.45 -15.19
C GLY A 250 21.74 0.46 -15.88
N VAL A 251 22.01 -0.82 -15.67
CA VAL A 251 21.13 -1.91 -16.09
C VAL A 251 20.75 -2.77 -14.90
N VAL A 252 19.48 -3.17 -14.81
CA VAL A 252 19.02 -4.10 -13.77
C VAL A 252 19.57 -5.49 -14.10
N VAL A 253 20.40 -6.07 -13.23
CA VAL A 253 21.02 -7.39 -13.42
C VAL A 253 20.44 -8.48 -12.51
N VAL A 254 19.75 -8.06 -11.45
CA VAL A 254 18.91 -8.92 -10.61
C VAL A 254 17.63 -8.18 -10.30
N TYR A 255 16.51 -8.87 -10.42
CA TYR A 255 15.17 -8.38 -10.10
C TYR A 255 14.46 -9.47 -9.29
N ASP A 256 14.20 -9.19 -8.01
CA ASP A 256 13.53 -10.10 -7.07
C ASP A 256 12.26 -9.40 -6.53
N PRO A 257 11.10 -9.61 -7.16
CA PRO A 257 9.84 -9.01 -6.73
C PRO A 257 9.34 -9.58 -5.39
N ASP A 258 9.73 -10.81 -5.06
CA ASP A 258 9.33 -11.48 -3.83
C ASP A 258 10.02 -10.86 -2.63
N ARG A 259 11.30 -10.47 -2.75
CA ARG A 259 12.03 -9.74 -1.69
C ARG A 259 11.92 -8.23 -1.78
N ASP A 260 11.31 -7.73 -2.85
CA ASP A 260 11.34 -6.32 -3.24
C ASP A 260 12.78 -5.77 -3.32
N LEU A 261 13.67 -6.50 -4.00
CA LEU A 261 15.07 -6.10 -4.15
C LEU A 261 15.51 -6.18 -5.61
N ALA A 262 16.38 -5.24 -5.99
CA ALA A 262 17.03 -5.23 -7.29
C ALA A 262 18.51 -4.88 -7.15
N VAL A 263 19.30 -5.38 -8.10
CA VAL A 263 20.71 -5.01 -8.26
C VAL A 263 20.88 -4.35 -9.62
N LEU A 264 21.51 -3.17 -9.61
CA LEU A 264 21.93 -2.47 -10.80
C LEU A 264 23.42 -2.67 -11.02
N HIS A 265 23.80 -2.97 -12.26
CA HIS A 265 25.17 -2.80 -12.71
C HIS A 265 25.31 -1.42 -13.35
N VAL A 266 26.22 -0.60 -12.80
CA VAL A 266 26.46 0.78 -13.21
C VAL A 266 27.95 0.94 -13.49
N PRO A 267 28.42 0.69 -14.73
CA PRO A 267 29.84 0.73 -15.05
C PRO A 267 30.48 2.09 -14.78
N GLY A 268 31.63 2.10 -14.10
CA GLY A 268 32.40 3.31 -13.83
C GLY A 268 31.79 4.21 -12.76
N LEU A 269 30.90 3.68 -11.90
CA LEU A 269 30.31 4.44 -10.81
C LEU A 269 31.37 4.70 -9.72
N PRO A 270 31.71 5.97 -9.42
CA PRO A 270 32.70 6.26 -8.39
C PRO A 270 32.11 6.11 -6.99
N GLY A 271 32.96 5.90 -6.00
CA GLY A 271 32.59 5.92 -4.59
C GLY A 271 32.95 4.64 -3.85
N PRO A 272 32.98 4.68 -2.51
CA PRO A 272 33.21 3.49 -1.71
C PRO A 272 31.97 2.59 -1.72
N SER A 273 32.16 1.30 -1.45
CA SER A 273 31.07 0.38 -1.16
C SER A 273 30.71 0.39 0.33
N LEU A 274 29.42 0.29 0.63
CA LEU A 274 28.93 0.01 1.97
C LEU A 274 28.93 -1.50 2.22
N ARG A 275 29.33 -1.89 3.43
CA ARG A 275 29.39 -3.29 3.84
C ARG A 275 28.12 -3.67 4.58
N PHE A 276 27.52 -4.79 4.23
CA PHE A 276 26.44 -5.38 5.02
C PHE A 276 26.93 -5.79 6.41
N ALA A 277 26.07 -5.60 7.41
CA ALA A 277 26.28 -6.15 8.74
C ALA A 277 26.30 -7.68 8.68
N ALA A 278 27.10 -8.30 9.55
CA ALA A 278 27.24 -9.76 9.62
C ALA A 278 26.13 -10.42 10.46
N GLY A 279 25.43 -9.65 11.29
CA GLY A 279 24.34 -10.14 12.14
C GLY A 279 23.26 -9.10 12.32
N GLN A 280 22.21 -9.49 13.03
CA GLN A 280 21.04 -8.64 13.24
C GLN A 280 21.29 -7.59 14.33
N ALA A 281 20.67 -6.42 14.18
CA ALA A 281 20.63 -5.39 15.20
C ALA A 281 19.48 -5.69 16.18
N GLY A 282 19.79 -5.62 17.48
CA GLY A 282 18.78 -5.80 18.53
C GLY A 282 17.79 -4.63 18.61
N SER A 283 16.64 -4.89 19.23
CA SER A 283 15.67 -3.84 19.58
C SER A 283 16.34 -2.73 20.40
N GLY A 284 16.04 -1.48 20.07
CA GLY A 284 16.63 -0.29 20.68
C GLY A 284 17.95 0.18 20.05
N ALA A 285 18.54 -0.60 19.14
CA ALA A 285 19.77 -0.21 18.46
C ALA A 285 19.59 1.05 17.59
N ASP A 286 20.62 1.90 17.58
CA ASP A 286 20.67 3.09 16.76
C ASP A 286 20.95 2.75 15.29
N ALA A 287 20.21 3.42 14.41
CA ALA A 287 20.35 3.30 12.98
C ALA A 287 20.10 4.65 12.30
N ILE A 288 20.37 4.72 11.00
CA ILE A 288 20.21 5.92 10.18
C ILE A 288 19.64 5.51 8.83
N VAL A 289 18.54 6.13 8.43
CA VAL A 289 17.97 6.02 7.08
C VAL A 289 18.67 7.05 6.21
N LEU A 290 19.28 6.60 5.10
CA LEU A 290 19.93 7.46 4.13
C LEU A 290 19.19 7.36 2.78
N GLY A 291 18.90 8.49 2.15
CA GLY A 291 18.21 8.47 0.85
C GLY A 291 17.88 9.85 0.30
N PHE A 292 16.94 9.86 -0.65
CA PHE A 292 16.49 11.02 -1.41
C PHE A 292 14.96 11.13 -1.36
N PRO A 293 14.38 11.49 -0.20
CA PRO A 293 12.93 11.53 -0.04
C PRO A 293 12.31 12.61 -0.93
N LEU A 294 11.18 12.29 -1.56
CA LEU A 294 10.33 13.20 -2.35
C LEU A 294 11.08 13.89 -3.51
N ASP A 295 11.81 13.13 -4.33
CA ASP A 295 12.75 13.62 -5.36
C ASP A 295 13.80 14.62 -4.84
N GLY A 296 13.98 14.71 -3.51
CA GLY A 296 14.73 15.76 -2.85
C GLY A 296 16.25 15.58 -2.89
N PRO A 297 17.00 16.47 -2.21
CA PRO A 297 18.41 16.28 -1.95
C PRO A 297 18.65 15.11 -0.98
N TYR A 298 19.91 14.70 -0.85
CA TYR A 298 20.34 13.71 0.13
C TYR A 298 19.87 14.09 1.55
N ASP A 299 19.19 13.17 2.22
CA ASP A 299 18.63 13.31 3.56
C ASP A 299 19.12 12.14 4.44
N ALA A 300 19.49 12.46 5.68
CA ALA A 300 19.87 11.48 6.68
C ALA A 300 18.93 11.59 7.88
N ARG A 301 18.20 10.52 8.18
CA ARG A 301 17.21 10.48 9.26
C ARG A 301 17.64 9.49 10.34
N PRO A 302 17.77 9.94 11.59
CA PRO A 302 17.97 9.04 12.72
C PRO A 302 16.82 8.04 12.82
N ALA A 303 17.17 6.80 13.12
CA ALA A 303 16.26 5.70 13.27
C ALA A 303 16.61 4.88 14.51
N ARG A 304 15.64 4.13 15.01
CA ARG A 304 15.88 3.13 16.06
C ARG A 304 15.19 1.82 15.70
N ILE A 305 15.88 0.70 15.84
CA ILE A 305 15.30 -0.62 15.61
C ILE A 305 14.21 -0.88 16.66
N ARG A 306 12.98 -1.18 16.23
CA ARG A 306 11.89 -1.59 17.12
C ARG A 306 11.89 -3.10 17.29
N ASP A 307 11.84 -3.82 16.18
CA ASP A 307 11.82 -5.29 16.15
C ASP A 307 12.43 -5.82 14.85
N VAL A 308 12.74 -7.12 14.85
CA VAL A 308 13.12 -7.90 13.68
C VAL A 308 12.22 -9.14 13.63
N ASP A 309 11.44 -9.25 12.56
CA ASP A 309 10.44 -10.30 12.43
C ASP A 309 10.32 -10.79 10.99
N ARG A 310 9.84 -12.02 10.85
CA ARG A 310 9.40 -12.56 9.56
C ARG A 310 7.93 -12.26 9.36
N ILE A 311 7.62 -11.46 8.34
CA ILE A 311 6.27 -10.99 8.04
C ILE A 311 5.80 -11.60 6.73
N GLU A 312 4.60 -12.18 6.76
CA GLU A 312 3.87 -12.60 5.58
C GLU A 312 3.07 -11.41 5.03
N GLY A 313 3.40 -10.97 3.83
CA GLY A 313 2.76 -9.85 3.13
C GLY A 313 2.68 -10.13 1.63
N PRO A 314 2.11 -9.21 0.84
CA PRO A 314 2.04 -9.39 -0.60
C PRO A 314 3.41 -9.19 -1.25
N ASP A 315 3.63 -9.77 -2.43
CA ASP A 315 4.70 -9.34 -3.34
C ASP A 315 4.46 -7.90 -3.85
N ILE A 316 5.41 -7.33 -4.59
CA ILE A 316 5.26 -5.96 -5.11
C ILE A 316 4.12 -5.79 -6.13
N TYR A 317 3.51 -6.89 -6.58
CA TYR A 317 2.42 -6.92 -7.56
C TYR A 317 1.08 -7.36 -6.95
N ASN A 318 1.03 -7.58 -5.62
CA ASN A 318 -0.10 -8.17 -4.92
C ASN A 318 -0.57 -9.52 -5.51
N ALA A 319 0.30 -10.25 -6.21
CA ALA A 319 -0.04 -11.48 -6.92
C ALA A 319 0.09 -12.72 -6.04
N SER A 320 0.99 -12.68 -5.05
CA SER A 320 1.25 -13.78 -4.13
C SER A 320 1.60 -13.28 -2.73
N LYS A 321 1.48 -14.17 -1.74
CA LYS A 321 1.98 -13.93 -0.39
C LYS A 321 3.41 -14.42 -0.27
N VAL A 322 4.26 -13.60 0.32
CA VAL A 322 5.68 -13.88 0.51
C VAL A 322 6.07 -13.60 1.96
N ASN A 323 7.02 -14.37 2.45
CA ASN A 323 7.54 -14.24 3.81
C ASN A 323 8.92 -13.59 3.76
N ARG A 324 9.05 -12.41 4.37
CA ARG A 324 10.29 -11.63 4.38
C ARG A 324 10.73 -11.36 5.80
N GLU A 325 12.01 -11.49 6.07
CA GLU A 325 12.58 -10.94 7.29
C GLU A 325 12.78 -9.43 7.15
N ILE A 326 12.16 -8.66 8.05
CA ILE A 326 12.23 -7.21 8.03
C ILE A 326 12.56 -6.64 9.41
N TYR A 327 13.17 -5.47 9.42
CA TYR A 327 13.16 -4.59 10.57
C TYR A 327 11.92 -3.70 10.53
N THR A 328 11.27 -3.59 11.68
CA THR A 328 10.40 -2.45 11.98
C THR A 328 11.25 -1.39 12.69
N ILE A 329 11.22 -0.15 12.22
CA ILE A 329 12.04 0.94 12.76
C ILE A 329 11.19 2.12 13.22
N ARG A 330 11.66 2.82 14.25
CA ARG A 330 11.15 4.14 14.63
C ARG A 330 11.91 5.19 13.83
N ALA A 331 11.32 5.72 12.76
CA ALA A 331 11.90 6.75 11.91
C ALA A 331 10.82 7.42 11.06
N LEU A 332 11.08 8.64 10.58
CA LEU A 332 10.30 9.24 9.51
C LEU A 332 10.78 8.69 8.17
N VAL A 333 10.02 7.78 7.57
CA VAL A 333 10.27 7.23 6.23
C VAL A 333 9.26 7.82 5.25
N ARG A 334 9.73 8.28 4.09
CA ARG A 334 8.93 8.94 3.06
C ARG A 334 9.25 8.35 1.69
N SER A 335 8.31 8.49 0.76
CA SER A 335 8.53 8.14 -0.64
C SER A 335 9.86 8.72 -1.15
N GLY A 336 10.59 7.98 -1.96
CA GLY A 336 11.97 8.30 -2.36
C GLY A 336 13.06 7.71 -1.45
N ASN A 337 12.77 7.37 -0.19
CA ASN A 337 13.71 6.60 0.66
C ASN A 337 13.83 5.13 0.24
N SER A 338 12.83 4.58 -0.47
CA SER A 338 12.84 3.20 -0.95
C SER A 338 14.14 2.86 -1.69
N GLY A 339 14.76 1.75 -1.32
CA GLY A 339 16.02 1.24 -1.83
C GLY A 339 17.25 1.81 -1.13
N GLY A 340 17.09 2.84 -0.31
CA GLY A 340 18.15 3.43 0.48
C GLY A 340 18.61 2.52 1.63
N PRO A 341 19.87 2.63 2.07
CA PRO A 341 20.37 1.80 3.17
C PRO A 341 19.87 2.29 4.52
N LEU A 342 19.48 1.34 5.38
CA LEU A 342 19.44 1.51 6.82
C LEU A 342 20.82 1.17 7.37
N VAL A 343 21.57 2.16 7.87
CA VAL A 343 22.94 1.95 8.38
C VAL A 343 23.00 2.04 9.90
N SER A 344 23.87 1.25 10.52
CA SER A 344 24.20 1.33 11.95
C SER A 344 25.10 2.52 12.27
N SER A 345 25.27 2.81 13.56
CA SER A 345 26.18 3.85 14.07
C SER A 345 27.67 3.63 13.76
N ASN A 346 28.05 2.47 13.20
CA ASN A 346 29.40 2.19 12.69
C ASN A 346 29.48 2.11 11.15
N GLY A 347 28.41 2.45 10.43
CA GLY A 347 28.39 2.53 8.97
C GLY A 347 28.23 1.18 8.24
N LEU A 348 27.74 0.15 8.93
CA LEU A 348 27.36 -1.11 8.30
C LEU A 348 25.88 -1.05 7.86
N VAL A 349 25.56 -1.63 6.70
CA VAL A 349 24.18 -1.71 6.22
C VAL A 349 23.45 -2.80 7.01
N LEU A 350 22.48 -2.38 7.82
CA LEU A 350 21.56 -3.24 8.55
C LEU A 350 20.45 -3.78 7.64
N GLY A 351 20.03 -3.01 6.64
CA GLY A 351 18.96 -3.40 5.72
C GLY A 351 18.69 -2.38 4.62
N VAL A 352 17.66 -2.65 3.81
CA VAL A 352 17.22 -1.81 2.69
C VAL A 352 15.82 -1.30 2.97
N ILE A 353 15.65 0.02 3.05
CA ILE A 353 14.33 0.65 3.28
C ILE A 353 13.41 0.31 2.12
N PHE A 354 12.19 -0.15 2.40
CA PHE A 354 11.24 -0.50 1.33
C PHE A 354 9.83 0.04 1.55
N ALA A 355 9.43 0.33 2.79
CA ALA A 355 8.07 0.82 3.07
C ALA A 355 7.98 1.68 4.34
N ALA A 356 6.83 2.33 4.50
CA ALA A 356 6.44 3.07 5.71
C ALA A 356 5.03 2.66 6.15
N ALA A 357 4.74 2.80 7.44
CA ALA A 357 3.40 2.53 7.97
C ALA A 357 2.44 3.67 7.60
N ALA A 358 1.32 3.33 6.94
CA ALA A 358 0.28 4.30 6.61
C ALA A 358 -0.42 4.87 7.87
N ASP A 359 -0.53 4.08 8.93
CA ASP A 359 -1.18 4.41 10.20
C ASP A 359 -0.24 4.99 11.28
N ASP A 360 1.07 4.98 11.08
CA ASP A 360 2.04 5.59 12.00
C ASP A 360 3.19 6.26 11.23
N PRO A 361 3.25 7.60 11.17
CA PRO A 361 4.28 8.33 10.43
C PRO A 361 5.69 8.16 11.00
N ASN A 362 5.83 7.59 12.21
CA ASN A 362 7.11 7.31 12.84
C ASN A 362 7.53 5.84 12.73
N THR A 363 6.86 5.05 11.88
CA THR A 363 7.20 3.65 11.67
C THR A 363 7.55 3.37 10.22
N GLY A 364 8.74 2.79 10.02
CA GLY A 364 9.25 2.38 8.71
C GLY A 364 9.66 0.91 8.70
N PHE A 365 9.88 0.37 7.50
CA PHE A 365 10.25 -1.02 7.29
C PHE A 365 11.48 -1.15 6.39
N ALA A 366 12.36 -2.06 6.75
CA ALA A 366 13.57 -2.37 6.00
C ALA A 366 13.73 -3.88 5.82
N VAL A 367 14.01 -4.35 4.62
CA VAL A 367 14.43 -5.75 4.38
C VAL A 367 15.80 -5.94 5.05
N THR A 368 15.97 -6.98 5.87
CA THR A 368 17.23 -7.14 6.62
C THR A 368 18.41 -7.40 5.68
N ALA A 369 19.62 -7.07 6.13
CA ALA A 369 20.85 -7.41 5.42
C ALA A 369 21.00 -8.92 5.20
N GLU A 370 20.41 -9.74 6.08
CA GLU A 370 20.37 -11.19 5.94
C GLU A 370 19.45 -11.61 4.78
N GLU A 371 18.24 -11.07 4.71
CA GLU A 371 17.28 -11.31 3.62
C GLU A 371 17.79 -10.76 2.27
N ALA A 372 18.54 -9.65 2.29
CA ALA A 372 19.10 -9.05 1.07
C ALA A 372 20.35 -9.76 0.51
N ARG A 373 21.05 -10.54 1.34
CA ARG A 373 22.34 -11.16 1.00
C ARG A 373 22.27 -12.09 -0.23
N PRO A 374 21.28 -12.99 -0.37
CA PRO A 374 21.18 -13.85 -1.56
C PRO A 374 21.07 -13.05 -2.86
N VAL A 375 20.32 -11.94 -2.84
CA VAL A 375 20.14 -11.06 -4.00
C VAL A 375 21.43 -10.31 -4.33
N ALA A 376 22.13 -9.79 -3.31
CA ALA A 376 23.42 -9.13 -3.46
C ALA A 376 24.47 -10.06 -4.10
N LEU A 377 24.54 -11.31 -3.63
CA LEU A 377 25.45 -12.34 -4.15
C LEU A 377 25.11 -12.70 -5.60
N ALA A 378 23.83 -12.87 -5.93
CA ALA A 378 23.40 -13.18 -7.29
C ALA A 378 23.78 -12.07 -8.29
N GLY A 379 23.85 -10.81 -7.84
CA GLY A 379 24.17 -9.65 -8.69
C GLY A 379 25.65 -9.28 -8.75
N ALA A 380 26.50 -9.83 -7.88
CA ALA A 380 27.88 -9.39 -7.69
C ALA A 380 28.72 -9.40 -8.99
N GLU A 381 28.50 -10.40 -9.86
CA GLU A 381 29.27 -10.59 -11.10
C GLU A 381 28.42 -10.43 -12.37
N ARG A 382 27.10 -10.25 -12.24
CA ARG A 382 26.21 -10.13 -13.39
C ARG A 382 26.33 -8.76 -14.05
N THR A 383 26.33 -8.75 -15.37
CA THR A 383 26.40 -7.53 -16.20
C THR A 383 25.29 -7.46 -17.25
N ARG A 384 24.67 -8.60 -17.56
CA ARG A 384 23.56 -8.68 -18.52
C ARG A 384 22.26 -8.22 -17.86
N GLY A 385 21.55 -7.32 -18.52
CA GLY A 385 20.25 -6.84 -18.09
C GLY A 385 19.19 -7.94 -18.04
N VAL A 386 18.28 -7.85 -17.06
CA VAL A 386 17.08 -8.68 -16.92
C VAL A 386 15.82 -7.82 -17.04
N GLY A 387 14.68 -8.45 -17.32
CA GLY A 387 13.39 -7.77 -17.34
C GLY A 387 12.98 -7.28 -15.94
N THR A 388 12.23 -6.17 -15.90
CA THR A 388 11.76 -5.50 -14.68
C THR A 388 10.27 -5.68 -14.43
N GLY A 389 9.68 -6.70 -15.08
CA GLY A 389 8.26 -7.04 -14.97
C GLY A 389 7.31 -5.91 -15.36
N ASP A 390 6.09 -5.97 -14.82
CA ASP A 390 5.01 -5.02 -15.09
C ASP A 390 5.09 -3.78 -14.20
N CYS A 391 4.16 -2.84 -14.41
CA CYS A 391 3.97 -1.70 -13.53
C CYS A 391 3.39 -2.18 -12.19
N THR A 392 3.97 -1.68 -11.09
CA THR A 392 3.43 -1.80 -9.73
C THR A 392 2.32 -0.80 -9.49
#